data_AF-A0A356TKG8-F1
#
_entry.id   AF-A0A356TKG8-F1
#
_cell.length_a   1.000
_cell.length_b   1.000
_cell.length_c   1.000
_cell.angle_alpha   90.00
_cell.angle_beta   90.00
_cell.angle_gamma   90.00
#
_symmetry.space_group_name_H-M   'P 1'
#
loop_
_entity.id
_entity.type
_entity.pdbx_description
1 polymer ?
#
loop_
_entity_poly.entity_id
_entity_poly.type
_entity_poly.pdbx_seq_one_letter_code
_entity_poly.pdbx_strand_id
1 'polypeptide(L)'
;TDRFYSFFSGHTSQSFASAAVVCSAHMNMPLLGGGEVEAVPCVTGFAFAAATGLLRMMGDQHYATDVITGALVGTAVGFLLPWALHFAHER
;
A
#
# COMPACT_ATOMS: atom_id res chain seq x y z
N THR A 1 -13.42 8.41 -18.12
CA THR A 1 -14.10 9.37 -17.23
C THR A 1 -14.27 8.72 -15.89
N ASP A 2 -13.43 9.09 -14.91
CA ASP A 2 -13.65 8.66 -13.53
C ASP A 2 -14.97 9.27 -13.02
N ARG A 3 -15.88 8.40 -12.58
CA ARG A 3 -17.26 8.75 -12.20
C ARG A 3 -17.42 9.00 -10.68
N PHE A 4 -16.32 9.03 -9.93
CA PHE A 4 -16.32 9.08 -8.46
C PHE A 4 -15.67 10.38 -7.94
N TYR A 5 -16.38 11.51 -8.05
CA TYR A 5 -15.93 12.80 -7.51
C TYR A 5 -16.04 12.91 -5.97
N SER A 6 -16.52 11.88 -5.28
CA SER A 6 -16.86 11.94 -3.84
C SER A 6 -16.28 10.82 -2.99
N PHE A 7 -15.41 9.98 -3.55
CA PHE A 7 -14.76 8.89 -2.81
C PHE A 7 -13.24 8.98 -2.93
N PHE A 8 -12.55 8.46 -1.90
CA PHE A 8 -11.10 8.39 -1.89
C PHE A 8 -10.56 7.51 -3.05
N SER A 9 -9.30 7.72 -3.44
CA SER A 9 -8.78 7.11 -4.66
C SER A 9 -8.63 5.58 -4.54
N GLY A 10 -9.42 4.84 -5.32
CA GLY A 10 -9.35 3.38 -5.37
C GLY A 10 -8.01 2.85 -5.91
N HIS A 11 -7.44 3.51 -6.92
CA HIS A 11 -6.12 3.17 -7.46
C HIS A 11 -5.03 3.34 -6.39
N THR A 12 -5.03 4.46 -5.68
CA THR A 12 -4.08 4.68 -4.58
C THR A 12 -4.28 3.65 -3.48
N SER A 13 -5.53 3.36 -3.09
CA SER A 13 -5.83 2.40 -2.03
C SER A 13 -5.33 1.00 -2.35
N GLN A 14 -5.56 0.50 -3.57
CA GLN A 14 -5.11 -0.81 -4.00
C GLN A 14 -3.58 -0.90 -4.08
N SER A 15 -2.91 0.13 -4.62
CA SER A 15 -1.45 0.15 -4.70
C SER A 15 -0.77 0.24 -3.32
N PHE A 16 -1.32 1.01 -2.39
CA PHE A 16 -0.79 1.08 -1.02
C PHE A 16 -1.10 -0.20 -0.23
N ALA A 17 -2.23 -0.86 -0.49
CA ALA A 17 -2.54 -2.16 0.11
C ALA A 17 -1.59 -3.26 -0.38
N SER A 18 -1.31 -3.33 -1.69
CA SER A 18 -0.37 -4.32 -2.23
C SER A 18 1.04 -4.11 -1.69
N ALA A 19 1.52 -2.85 -1.65
CA ALA A 19 2.80 -2.51 -1.04
C ALA A 19 2.89 -2.92 0.43
N ALA A 20 1.84 -2.64 1.22
CA ALA A 20 1.79 -2.99 2.63
C ALA A 20 1.76 -4.51 2.87
N VAL A 21 1.02 -5.28 2.06
CA VAL A 21 1.01 -6.76 2.16
C VAL A 21 2.39 -7.33 1.86
N VAL A 22 3.04 -6.87 0.78
CA VAL A 22 4.40 -7.29 0.43
C VAL A 22 5.38 -6.93 1.55
N CYS A 23 5.31 -5.69 2.05
CA CYS A 23 6.13 -5.26 3.17
C CYS A 23 5.92 -6.14 4.41
N SER A 24 4.66 -6.45 4.76
CA SER A 24 4.33 -7.32 5.89
C SER A 24 4.92 -8.72 5.72
N ALA A 25 4.95 -9.26 4.51
CA ALA A 25 5.54 -10.58 4.27
C ALA A 25 7.05 -10.57 4.52
N HIS A 26 7.78 -9.61 3.95
CA HIS A 26 9.24 -9.47 4.14
C HIS A 26 9.63 -9.11 5.58
N MET A 27 8.76 -8.44 6.34
CA MET A 27 9.00 -8.13 7.76
C MET A 27 8.92 -9.37 8.67
N ASN A 28 8.17 -10.40 8.27
CA ASN A 28 7.93 -11.58 9.10
C ASN A 28 8.61 -12.85 8.56
N MET A 29 9.08 -12.84 7.30
CA MET A 29 9.70 -13.99 6.64
C MET A 29 10.98 -13.55 5.89
N PRO A 30 12.08 -14.32 5.97
CA PRO A 30 13.33 -14.00 5.25
C PRO A 30 13.26 -14.42 3.78
N LEU A 31 12.42 -13.76 2.99
CA LEU A 31 12.13 -14.14 1.60
C LEU A 31 13.31 -13.85 0.64
N LEU A 32 14.25 -13.00 1.04
CA LEU A 32 15.46 -12.63 0.32
C LEU A 32 16.74 -13.07 1.06
N GLY A 33 16.63 -14.03 1.98
CA GLY A 33 17.75 -14.54 2.76
C GLY A 33 18.02 -13.78 4.06
N GLY A 34 17.16 -12.83 4.42
CA GLY A 34 17.21 -12.08 5.68
C GLY A 34 18.12 -10.85 5.65
N GLY A 35 18.11 -10.09 6.75
CA GLY A 35 18.89 -8.84 6.88
C GLY A 35 18.19 -7.64 6.23
N GLU A 36 18.97 -6.60 5.92
CA GLU A 36 18.43 -5.30 5.47
C GLU A 36 17.79 -5.35 4.08
N VAL A 37 18.15 -6.34 3.25
CA VAL A 37 17.61 -6.49 1.89
C VAL A 37 16.10 -6.75 1.89
N GLU A 38 15.55 -7.29 2.98
CA GLU A 38 14.10 -7.49 3.16
C GLU A 38 13.32 -6.16 3.14
N ALA A 39 13.96 -5.02 3.40
CA ALA A 39 13.31 -3.71 3.32
C ALA A 39 13.12 -3.21 1.88
N VAL A 40 13.87 -3.75 0.91
CA VAL A 40 13.86 -3.27 -0.48
C VAL A 40 12.46 -3.36 -1.12
N PRO A 41 11.73 -4.49 -1.03
CA PRO A 41 10.38 -4.61 -1.59
C PRO A 41 9.37 -3.66 -0.93
N CYS A 42 9.54 -3.38 0.37
CA CYS A 42 8.71 -2.42 1.08
C CYS A 42 8.92 -0.99 0.53
N VAL A 43 10.18 -0.53 0.49
CA VAL A 43 10.52 0.83 0.03
C VAL A 43 10.11 1.03 -1.43
N THR A 44 10.47 0.09 -2.30
CA THR A 44 10.13 0.18 -3.73
C THR A 44 8.63 0.08 -3.97
N GLY A 45 7.92 -0.82 -3.28
CA GLY A 45 6.47 -0.94 -3.36
C GLY A 45 5.75 0.36 -2.98
N PHE A 46 6.12 0.97 -1.85
CA PHE A 46 5.55 2.25 -1.45
C PHE A 46 5.93 3.40 -2.39
N ALA A 47 7.13 3.39 -2.99
CA ALA A 47 7.51 4.36 -4.00
C ALA A 47 6.62 4.26 -5.26
N PHE A 48 6.34 3.05 -5.76
CA PHE A 48 5.40 2.83 -6.87
C PHE A 48 3.96 3.21 -6.51
N ALA A 49 3.54 2.93 -5.27
CA ALA A 49 2.23 3.32 -4.79
C ALA A 49 2.08 4.86 -4.71
N ALA A 50 3.11 5.56 -4.22
CA ALA A 50 3.16 7.02 -4.21
C ALA A 50 3.15 7.60 -5.64
N ALA A 51 3.94 7.04 -6.55
CA ALA A 51 3.93 7.42 -7.96
C ALA A 51 2.54 7.26 -8.60
N THR A 52 1.81 6.19 -8.25
CA THR A 52 0.42 6.00 -8.66
C THR A 52 -0.45 7.16 -8.17
N GLY A 53 -0.40 7.50 -6.88
CA GLY A 53 -1.14 8.62 -6.31
C GLY A 53 -0.82 9.97 -6.95
N LEU A 54 0.46 10.23 -7.24
CA LEU A 54 0.91 11.42 -7.96
C LEU A 54 0.29 11.48 -9.36
N LEU A 55 0.32 10.37 -10.12
CA LEU A 55 -0.30 10.30 -11.45
C LEU A 55 -1.81 10.57 -11.40
N ARG A 56 -2.50 10.13 -10.33
CA ARG A 56 -3.92 10.40 -10.14
C ARG A 56 -4.22 11.88 -9.93
N MET A 57 -3.35 12.61 -9.22
CA MET A 57 -3.46 14.07 -9.07
C MET A 57 -3.10 14.80 -10.36
N MET A 58 -1.98 14.43 -11.00
CA MET A 58 -1.52 15.05 -12.25
C MET A 58 -2.47 14.82 -13.43
N GLY A 59 -3.22 13.72 -13.40
CA GLY A 59 -4.26 13.42 -14.38
C GLY A 59 -5.62 14.05 -14.08
N ASP A 60 -5.70 14.96 -13.11
CA ASP A 60 -6.92 15.63 -12.62
C ASP A 60 -8.05 14.63 -12.26
N GLN A 61 -7.68 13.45 -11.76
CA GLN A 61 -8.66 12.41 -11.41
C GLN A 61 -9.06 12.44 -9.93
N HIS A 62 -8.19 12.95 -9.05
CA HIS A 62 -8.42 12.99 -7.60
C HIS A 62 -7.70 14.18 -6.94
N TYR A 63 -8.31 14.70 -5.88
CA TYR A 63 -7.64 15.68 -5.01
C TYR A 63 -6.65 15.00 -4.06
N ALA A 64 -5.72 15.78 -3.50
CA ALA A 64 -4.72 15.29 -2.56
C ALA A 64 -5.36 14.58 -1.34
N THR A 65 -6.50 15.06 -0.86
CA THR A 65 -7.25 14.44 0.24
C THR A 65 -7.73 13.03 -0.10
N ASP A 66 -8.18 12.80 -1.34
CA ASP A 66 -8.66 11.50 -1.80
C ASP A 66 -7.50 10.50 -1.91
N VAL A 67 -6.35 10.97 -2.38
CA VAL A 67 -5.11 10.17 -2.48
C VAL A 67 -4.57 9.83 -1.10
N ILE A 68 -4.47 10.81 -0.19
CA ILE A 68 -3.99 10.58 1.18
C ILE A 68 -4.93 9.62 1.91
N THR A 69 -6.24 9.81 1.81
CA THR A 69 -7.23 8.92 2.44
C THR A 69 -7.11 7.51 1.88
N GLY A 70 -6.99 7.36 0.55
CA GLY A 70 -6.81 6.05 -0.08
C GLY A 70 -5.51 5.37 0.35
N ALA A 71 -4.41 6.13 0.43
CA ALA A 71 -3.12 5.62 0.91
C ALA A 71 -3.23 5.09 2.35
N LEU A 72 -3.82 5.86 3.26
CA LEU A 72 -4.03 5.46 4.66
C LEU A 72 -4.89 4.20 4.77
N VAL A 73 -6.03 4.17 4.08
CA VAL A 73 -6.94 3.01 4.10
C VAL A 73 -6.25 1.77 3.52
N GLY A 74 -5.61 1.91 2.36
CA GLY A 74 -4.88 0.82 1.72
C GLY A 74 -3.77 0.25 2.60
N THR A 75 -2.91 1.10 3.14
CA THR A 75 -1.83 0.69 4.04
C THR A 75 -2.35 0.03 5.32
N ALA A 76 -3.37 0.62 5.96
CA ALA A 76 -3.96 0.05 7.15
C ALA A 76 -4.48 -1.37 6.90
N VAL A 77 -5.27 -1.56 5.83
CA VAL A 77 -5.80 -2.88 5.46
C VAL A 77 -4.67 -3.86 5.11
N GLY A 78 -3.68 -3.42 4.34
CA GLY A 78 -2.57 -4.27 3.90
C GLY A 78 -1.63 -4.73 5.01
N PHE A 79 -1.57 -4.04 6.16
CA PHE A 79 -0.87 -4.54 7.35
C PHE A 79 -1.80 -5.29 8.30
N LEU A 80 -3.01 -4.79 8.54
CA LEU A 80 -3.94 -5.37 9.52
C LEU A 80 -4.38 -6.77 9.11
N LEU A 81 -4.66 -7.02 7.83
CA LEU A 81 -5.14 -8.34 7.39
C LEU A 81 -4.06 -9.43 7.48
N PRO A 82 -2.83 -9.27 6.94
CA PRO A 82 -1.79 -10.27 7.13
C PRO A 82 -1.44 -10.49 8.61
N TRP A 83 -1.41 -9.41 9.40
CA TRP A 83 -1.21 -9.53 10.83
C TRP A 83 -2.31 -10.36 11.48
N ALA A 84 -3.58 -10.02 11.30
CA ALA A 84 -4.69 -10.68 11.98
C ALA A 84 -4.92 -12.12 11.50
N LEU A 85 -4.74 -12.40 10.21
CA LEU A 85 -5.10 -13.67 9.59
C LEU A 85 -3.96 -14.69 9.54
N HIS A 86 -2.70 -14.23 9.58
CA HIS A 86 -1.53 -15.12 9.44
C HIS A 86 -0.60 -15.00 10.64
N PHE A 87 -0.06 -13.81 10.90
CA PHE A 87 1.02 -13.64 11.88
C PHE A 87 0.57 -13.56 13.35
N ALA A 88 -0.72 -13.32 13.60
CA ALA A 88 -1.27 -13.33 14.96
C ALA A 88 -1.51 -14.75 15.47
N HIS A 89 -1.68 -15.73 14.59
CA HIS A 89 -1.89 -17.12 14.97
C HIS A 89 -0.57 -17.89 15.18
N GLU A 90 0.49 -17.48 14.49
CA GLU A 90 1.81 -18.12 14.54
C GLU A 90 2.71 -17.61 15.68
N ARG A 91 2.20 -16.69 16.51
CA ARG A 91 2.91 -16.13 17.66
C ARG A 91 2.54 -16.77 18.98
#